data_AF-A0A538ADG4-F1
#
_entry.id   AF-A0A538ADG4-F1
#
_cell.length_a   1.000
_cell.length_b   1.000
_cell.length_c   1.000
_cell.angle_alpha   90.00
_cell.angle_beta   90.00
_cell.angle_gamma   90.00
#
_symmetry.space_group_name_H-M   'P 1'
#
loop_
_entity.id
_entity.type
_entity.pdbx_description
1 polymer ?
#
loop_
_entity_poly.entity_id
_entity_poly.type
_entity_poly.pdbx_seq_one_letter_code
_entity_poly.pdbx_strand_id
1 'polypeptide(L)' 'MQIHVDEQSHLDDLLAFLRKIGCIALRVDGCTLEVHVPETTNERDERLELRAYLGSWQARHPEAEAKLLG' A
#
# COMPACT_ATOMS: atom_id res chain seq x y z
N MET A 1 -5.39 6.83 2.33
CA MET A 1 -4.92 6.86 0.92
C MET A 1 -5.31 5.59 0.16
N GLN A 2 -5.26 5.57 -1.18
CA GLN A 2 -5.48 4.35 -1.97
C GLN A 2 -4.20 3.87 -2.67
N ILE A 3 -4.02 2.57 -2.82
CA ILE A 3 -2.93 1.95 -3.58
C ILE A 3 -3.54 0.96 -4.58
N HIS A 4 -3.16 1.09 -5.85
CA HIS A 4 -3.51 0.15 -6.91
C HIS A 4 -2.29 -0.67 -7.31
N VAL A 5 -2.52 -1.95 -7.59
CA VAL A 5 -1.53 -2.87 -8.17
C VAL A 5 -2.06 -3.48 -9.47
N ASP A 6 -1.16 -4.00 -10.29
CA ASP A 6 -1.46 -4.64 -11.58
C ASP A 6 -2.27 -5.95 -11.49
N GLU A 7 -2.04 -6.78 -10.48
CA GLU A 7 -2.70 -8.09 -10.37
C GLU A 7 -3.07 -8.51 -8.94
N GLN A 8 -3.99 -9.48 -8.84
CA GLN A 8 -4.59 -9.91 -7.58
C GLN A 8 -3.58 -10.57 -6.63
N SER A 9 -2.59 -11.30 -7.16
CA SER A 9 -1.50 -11.90 -6.38
C SER A 9 -0.69 -10.85 -5.63
N HIS A 10 -0.35 -9.76 -6.31
CA HIS A 10 0.35 -8.62 -5.73
C HIS A 10 -0.51 -7.90 -4.69
N LEU A 11 -1.82 -7.83 -4.89
CA LEU A 11 -2.73 -7.22 -3.91
C LEU A 11 -2.71 -7.97 -2.59
N ASP A 12 -2.77 -9.29 -2.67
CA ASP A 12 -2.82 -10.18 -1.51
C ASP A 12 -1.52 -10.13 -0.71
N ASP A 13 -0.37 -10.12 -1.39
CA ASP A 13 0.94 -9.97 -0.76
C ASP A 13 1.13 -8.56 -0.14
N LEU A 14 0.80 -7.51 -0.88
CA LEU A 14 0.88 -6.12 -0.40
C LEU A 14 -0.01 -5.91 0.83
N LEU A 15 -1.23 -6.47 0.84
CA LEU A 15 -2.13 -6.42 1.99
C LEU A 15 -1.51 -7.07 3.23
N ALA A 16 -0.88 -8.24 3.06
CA ALA A 16 -0.20 -8.93 4.15
C ALA A 16 1.01 -8.13 4.66
N PHE A 17 1.80 -7.56 3.76
CA PHE A 17 2.92 -6.69 4.08
C PHE A 17 2.49 -5.46 4.89
N LEU A 18 1.49 -4.71 4.41
CA LEU A 18 0.99 -3.49 5.06
C LEU A 18 0.45 -3.77 6.47
N ARG A 19 -0.31 -4.86 6.64
CA ARG A 19 -0.81 -5.26 7.97
C ARG A 19 0.30 -5.65 8.92
N LYS A 20 1.33 -6.33 8.42
CA LYS A 20 2.49 -6.75 9.23
C LYS A 20 3.27 -5.56 9.79
N ILE A 21 3.33 -4.45 9.06
CA ILE A 21 4.01 -3.22 9.50
C ILE A 21 3.08 -2.25 10.25
N GLY A 22 1.83 -2.64 10.51
CA GLY A 22 0.91 -1.88 11.36
C GLY A 22 -0.05 -0.93 10.62
N CYS A 23 -0.07 -0.92 9.29
CA CYS A 23 -1.07 -0.17 8.54
C CYS A 23 -2.45 -0.85 8.63
N ILE A 24 -3.51 -0.02 8.62
CA ILE A 24 -4.88 -0.50 8.41
C ILE A 24 -5.10 -0.54 6.90
N ALA A 25 -5.31 -1.74 6.35
CA ALA A 25 -5.51 -1.94 4.91
C ALA A 25 -6.75 -2.79 4.63
N LEU A 26 -7.59 -2.30 3.71
CA LEU A 26 -8.87 -2.87 3.30
C LEU A 26 -8.92 -2.94 1.76
N ARG A 27 -9.49 -4.02 1.23
CA ARG A 27 -9.75 -4.12 -0.22
C ARG A 27 -11.01 -3.30 -0.53
N VAL A 28 -10.95 -2.45 -1.56
CA VAL A 28 -12.06 -1.59 -1.96
C VAL A 28 -12.65 -2.00 -3.30
N ASP A 29 -11.82 -2.26 -4.30
CA ASP A 29 -12.20 -2.84 -5.58
C ASP A 29 -11.03 -3.58 -6.20
N GLY A 30 -11.31 -4.51 -7.13
CA GLY A 30 -10.31 -5.21 -7.96
C GLY A 30 -8.93 -5.39 -7.32
N CYS A 31 -7.95 -4.68 -7.89
CA CYS A 31 -6.57 -4.64 -7.42
C CYS A 31 -6.24 -3.35 -6.65
N THR A 32 -7.16 -2.85 -5.83
CA THR A 32 -7.01 -1.61 -5.06
C THR A 32 -7.22 -1.82 -3.57
N LEU A 33 -6.31 -1.24 -2.77
CA LEU A 33 -6.41 -1.15 -1.32
C LEU A 33 -6.70 0.29 -0.89
N GLU A 34 -7.57 0.45 0.10
CA GLU A 34 -7.60 1.62 0.95
C GLU A 34 -6.71 1.38 2.16
N VAL A 35 -5.82 2.33 2.45
CA VAL A 35 -4.76 2.19 3.44
C VAL A 35 -4.67 3.43 4.31
N HIS A 36 -4.59 3.21 5.61
CA HIS A 36 -4.34 4.23 6.62
C HIS A 36 -3.11 3.90 7.47
N VAL A 37 -2.33 4.92 7.81
CA VAL A 37 -1.19 4.82 8.72
C VAL A 37 -1.59 5.42 10.07
N PRO A 38 -1.85 4.60 11.11
CA PRO A 38 -2.45 5.07 12.37
C PRO A 38 -1.66 6.16 13.10
N GLU A 39 -0.35 6.22 12.91
CA GLU A 39 0.54 7.16 13.60
C GLU A 39 0.59 8.55 12.93
N THR A 40 -0.01 8.68 11.75
CA THR A 40 0.00 9.95 10.99
C THR A 40 -1.27 10.76 11.27
N THR A 41 -1.10 12.07 11.44
CA THR A 41 -2.21 13.00 11.75
C THR A 41 -2.65 13.84 10.56
N ASN A 42 -1.95 13.75 9.44
CA ASN A 42 -2.27 14.48 8.21
C ASN A 42 -1.92 13.66 6.97
N GLU A 43 -2.59 13.99 5.86
CA GLU A 43 -2.48 13.27 4.58
C GLU A 43 -1.07 13.33 3.98
N ARG A 44 -0.32 14.43 4.21
CA ARG A 44 1.03 14.60 3.65
C ARG A 44 2.00 13.58 4.26
N ASP A 45 1.95 13.41 5.57
CA ASP A 45 2.81 12.48 6.29
C ASP A 45 2.39 11.04 6.00
N GLU A 46 1.07 10.75 5.97
CA GLU A 46 0.53 9.44 5.55
C GLU A 46 1.05 9.06 4.15
N ARG A 47 1.00 10.00 3.20
CA ARG A 47 1.50 9.78 1.84
C ARG A 47 3.01 9.54 1.79
N LEU A 48 3.78 10.26 2.60
CA LEU A 48 5.24 10.09 2.64
C LEU A 48 5.62 8.71 3.16
N GLU A 49 5.02 8.29 4.27
CA GLU A 49 5.20 6.96 4.87
C GLU A 49 4.81 5.85 3.89
N LEU A 50 3.61 5.96 3.30
CA LEU A 50 3.14 4.95 2.34
C LEU A 50 4.04 4.84 1.11
N ARG A 51 4.63 5.94 0.63
CA ARG A 51 5.63 5.88 -0.46
C ARG A 51 6.88 5.11 -0.04
N ALA A 52 7.36 5.30 1.18
CA ALA A 52 8.53 4.57 1.69
C ALA A 52 8.24 3.07 1.85
N TYR A 53 7.07 2.72 2.38
CA TYR A 53 6.62 1.32 2.49
C TYR A 53 6.43 0.68 1.12
N LEU A 54 5.78 1.38 0.18
CA LEU A 54 5.56 0.89 -1.17
C LEU A 54 6.87 0.65 -1.91
N GLY A 55 7.84 1.57 -1.80
CA GLY A 55 9.17 1.39 -2.38
C GLY A 55 9.91 0.19 -1.80
N SER A 56 9.80 -0.03 -0.48
CA SER A 56 10.41 -1.19 0.19
C SER A 56 9.79 -2.52 -0.26
N TRP A 57 8.47 -2.53 -0.48
CA TRP A 57 7.76 -3.68 -1.01
C TRP A 57 8.14 -3.95 -2.47
N GLN A 58 8.12 -2.93 -3.34
CA GLN A 58 8.51 -3.06 -4.75
C GLN A 58 9.96 -3.51 -4.94
N ALA A 59 10.87 -3.13 -4.03
CA ALA A 59 12.25 -3.62 -4.06
C ALA A 59 12.37 -5.16 -3.87
N ARG A 60 11.36 -5.78 -3.25
CA ARG A 60 11.26 -7.25 -3.09
C ARG A 60 10.40 -7.92 -4.16
N HIS A 61 9.62 -7.14 -4.89
CA HIS A 61 8.69 -7.56 -5.95
C HIS A 61 8.94 -6.72 -7.21
N PRO A 62 10.12 -6.85 -7.85
CA PRO A 62 10.51 -6.02 -8.99
C PRO A 62 9.59 -6.17 -10.21
N GLU A 63 8.85 -7.27 -10.30
CA GLU A 63 7.84 -7.55 -11.32
C GLU A 63 6.52 -6.80 -11.09
N ALA A 64 6.26 -6.30 -9.88
CA ALA A 64 4.98 -5.73 -9.52
C ALA A 64 4.88 -4.24 -9.80
N GLU A 65 3.85 -3.83 -10.55
CA GLU A 65 3.46 -2.43 -10.62
C GLU A 65 2.55 -2.06 -9.45
N ALA A 66 2.96 -1.08 -8.65
CA ALA A 66 2.13 -0.50 -7.60
C ALA A 66 2.18 1.03 -7.64
N LYS A 67 1.01 1.67 -7.49
CA LYS A 67 0.83 3.11 -7.59
C LYS A 67 -0.08 3.61 -6.47
N LEU A 68 0.36 4.65 -5.79
CA LEU A 68 -0.50 5.39 -4.86
C LEU A 68 -1.50 6.23 -5.68
N LEU A 69 -2.79 6.11 -5.38
CA LEU A 69 -3.86 6.92 -5.96
C LEU A 69 -4.18 8.05 -4.97
N GLY A 70 -3.91 9.29 -5.36
CA GLY A 70 -4.01 10.50 -4.52
C GLY A 70 -2.68 11.19 -4.25
#